data_AF-A0A2V8BRZ8-F1
#
_entry.id   AF-A0A2V8BRZ8-F1
#
_cell.length_a   1.000
_cell.length_b   1.000
_cell.length_c   1.000
_cell.angle_alpha   90.00
_cell.angle_beta   90.00
_cell.angle_gamma   90.00
#
_symmetry.space_group_name_H-M   'P 1'
#
loop_
_entity.id
_entity.type
_entity.pdbx_description
1 polymer ?
#
loop_
_entity_poly.entity_id
_entity_poly.type
_entity_poly.pdbx_seq_one_letter_code
_entity_poly.pdbx_strand_id
1 'polypeptide(L)'
;MLAASVLMAVPAYAQTDMGGLGGYAKDEQGAVLPGVSVTVTGRAILAPMVAVTDASGYYRILNLPPGTLVLTAEIQGFATYRQEGIVIRAGSTFAIDITMKLASVAETVTVHGESPMIETLKATTSYAITGELFRAAPVTARSVFTDTLDVLPAIGSGQANDGSGVRIYYFMGSSQWGGFTALDGAPFTSFGNFAPARSSMSTETVGDVEVRAGGAEAFTPLTTGIYMNIVSPRGGNALKGGASVTYMPLKWNADNSSGGRIPGGFPKAESIKHVDLSLGGPIRPNKVWFFSSYRYASDENGISRAASDLKNLQTFRPDFQPFNNPWKTTDPYVKMTGQLSERHELSAFYHYDRMQYTSHQNNDADPIVFQSGGGSVYSARLNSEWNNHIVSQVSASYNNKAQSLEDTYNDLKMTRSRRVVSSLEPARSFARTTRSRYRRSRRPSSSCAPT
;
A
#
# COMPACT_ATOMS: atom_id res chain seq x y z
N MET A 1 -20.56 47.81 2.04
CA MET A 1 -19.56 47.60 0.98
C MET A 1 -19.21 46.12 0.95
N LEU A 2 -19.78 45.36 -0.01
CA LEU A 2 -19.35 44.00 -0.30
C LEU A 2 -18.01 44.08 -1.04
N ALA A 3 -16.93 43.62 -0.44
CA ALA A 3 -15.66 43.44 -1.13
C ALA A 3 -15.65 42.05 -1.77
N ALA A 4 -15.93 42.00 -3.07
CA ALA A 4 -15.77 40.83 -3.91
C ALA A 4 -14.27 40.50 -4.00
N SER A 5 -13.84 39.45 -3.31
CA SER A 5 -12.51 38.86 -3.49
C SER A 5 -12.53 37.95 -4.71
N VAL A 6 -11.95 38.42 -5.81
CA VAL A 6 -11.68 37.60 -6.99
C VAL A 6 -10.55 36.64 -6.63
N LEU A 7 -10.88 35.36 -6.42
CA LEU A 7 -9.88 34.28 -6.37
C LEU A 7 -9.27 34.15 -7.77
N MET A 8 -8.02 34.56 -7.93
CA MET A 8 -7.19 34.09 -9.03
C MET A 8 -6.91 32.60 -8.80
N ALA A 9 -7.45 31.75 -9.67
CA ALA A 9 -7.15 30.32 -9.70
C ALA A 9 -5.70 30.13 -10.15
N VAL A 10 -4.80 29.94 -9.19
CA VAL A 10 -3.44 29.44 -9.46
C VAL A 10 -3.59 28.03 -10.06
N PRO A 11 -2.85 27.66 -11.12
CA PRO A 11 -2.88 26.29 -11.64
C PRO A 11 -2.42 25.34 -10.53
N ALA A 12 -3.38 24.60 -9.97
CA ALA A 12 -3.09 23.53 -9.02
C ALA A 12 -2.45 22.38 -9.78
N TYR A 13 -1.29 21.90 -9.30
CA TYR A 13 -0.75 20.63 -9.76
C TYR A 13 -1.78 19.54 -9.41
N ALA A 14 -2.34 18.90 -10.44
CA ALA A 14 -3.31 17.83 -10.28
C ALA A 14 -2.70 16.70 -9.43
N GLN A 15 -3.43 16.29 -8.40
CA GLN A 15 -3.04 15.22 -7.48
C GLN A 15 -3.36 13.90 -8.15
N THR A 16 -2.34 13.12 -8.50
CA THR A 16 -2.53 11.79 -9.11
C THR A 16 -1.61 10.79 -8.44
N ASP A 17 -2.19 9.68 -7.97
CA ASP A 17 -1.43 8.52 -7.47
C ASP A 17 -0.90 7.64 -8.62
N MET A 18 -1.32 7.98 -9.84
CA MET A 18 -0.84 7.44 -11.10
C MET A 18 0.28 8.33 -11.66
N GLY A 19 0.96 7.86 -12.71
CA GLY A 19 2.00 8.64 -13.34
C GLY A 19 1.47 9.76 -14.24
N GLY A 20 2.38 10.59 -14.72
CA GLY A 20 2.09 11.66 -15.67
C GLY A 20 3.22 11.83 -16.69
N LEU A 21 2.90 12.49 -17.79
CA LEU A 21 3.83 12.83 -18.85
C LEU A 21 3.57 14.24 -19.34
N GLY A 22 4.61 15.03 -19.54
CA GLY A 22 4.48 16.33 -20.20
C GLY A 22 5.76 16.72 -20.91
N GLY A 23 5.75 17.86 -21.58
CA GLY A 23 6.93 18.36 -22.28
C GLY A 23 6.56 19.39 -23.33
N TYR A 24 7.55 19.79 -24.13
CA TYR A 24 7.37 20.76 -25.20
C TYR A 24 7.56 20.10 -26.57
N ALA A 25 6.71 20.43 -27.53
CA ALA A 25 6.91 20.09 -28.93
C ALA A 25 7.60 21.25 -29.66
N LYS A 26 8.67 20.95 -30.38
CA LYS A 26 9.47 21.90 -31.16
C LYS A 26 9.88 21.32 -32.51
N ASP A 27 10.25 22.17 -33.45
CA ASP A 27 10.92 21.75 -34.70
C ASP A 27 12.44 21.58 -34.49
N GLU A 28 13.16 21.14 -35.54
CA GLU A 28 14.62 20.97 -35.52
C GLU A 28 15.37 22.30 -35.34
N GLN A 29 14.72 23.44 -35.59
CA GLN A 29 15.26 24.79 -35.44
C GLN A 29 14.98 25.36 -34.03
N GLY A 30 14.21 24.66 -33.20
CA GLY A 30 13.85 25.03 -31.83
C GLY A 30 12.61 25.92 -31.72
N ALA A 31 11.86 26.16 -32.80
CA ALA A 31 10.59 26.87 -32.74
C ALA A 31 9.52 25.99 -32.10
N VAL A 32 8.66 26.58 -31.26
CA VAL A 32 7.59 25.86 -30.57
C VAL A 32 6.45 25.50 -31.53
N LEU A 33 5.89 24.31 -31.38
CA LEU A 33 4.82 23.79 -32.23
C LEU A 33 3.49 23.71 -31.47
N PRO A 34 2.59 24.70 -31.63
CA PRO A 34 1.24 24.61 -31.10
C PRO A 34 0.34 23.71 -31.95
N GLY A 35 -0.63 23.05 -31.33
CA GLY A 35 -1.61 22.21 -32.03
C GLY A 35 -1.14 20.78 -32.39
N VAL A 36 0.00 20.33 -31.88
CA VAL A 36 0.48 18.96 -32.03
C VAL A 36 -0.39 18.02 -31.22
N SER A 37 -0.95 17.00 -31.87
CA SER A 37 -1.71 15.93 -31.20
C SER A 37 -0.74 14.90 -30.64
N VAL A 38 -0.66 14.80 -29.32
CA VAL A 38 0.19 13.84 -28.60
C VAL A 38 -0.70 12.74 -28.02
N THR A 39 -0.51 11.52 -28.52
CA THR A 39 -1.30 10.33 -28.16
C THR A 39 -0.43 9.33 -27.43
N VAL A 40 -0.90 8.85 -26.28
CA VAL A 40 -0.26 7.79 -25.50
C VAL A 40 -1.12 6.52 -25.52
N THR A 41 -0.46 5.40 -25.83
CA THR A 41 -1.08 4.07 -25.92
C THR A 41 -0.27 3.05 -25.14
N GLY A 42 -0.91 1.96 -24.72
CA GLY A 42 -0.23 0.87 -24.03
C GLY A 42 -1.18 -0.21 -23.56
N ARG A 43 -0.63 -1.34 -23.13
CA ARG A 43 -1.42 -2.49 -22.66
C ARG A 43 -2.20 -2.20 -21.38
N ALA A 44 -1.74 -1.23 -20.60
CA ALA A 44 -2.36 -0.77 -19.36
C ALA A 44 -3.42 0.32 -19.60
N ILE A 45 -3.54 0.86 -20.83
CA ILE A 45 -4.42 1.97 -21.16
C ILE A 45 -5.67 1.48 -21.88
N LEU A 46 -6.85 1.83 -21.35
CA LEU A 46 -8.14 1.35 -21.83
C LEU A 46 -8.55 1.97 -23.16
N ALA A 47 -8.30 3.27 -23.32
CA ALA A 47 -8.47 4.03 -24.54
C ALA A 47 -7.28 4.99 -24.72
N PRO A 48 -6.82 5.25 -25.95
CA PRO A 48 -5.71 6.19 -26.20
C PRO A 48 -5.96 7.53 -25.49
N MET A 49 -4.96 7.98 -24.73
CA MET A 49 -5.03 9.26 -24.03
C MET A 49 -4.38 10.31 -24.92
N VAL A 50 -5.09 11.41 -25.19
CA VAL A 50 -4.67 12.42 -26.17
C VAL A 50 -4.60 13.79 -25.50
N ALA A 51 -3.47 14.48 -25.68
CA ALA A 51 -3.30 15.89 -25.36
C ALA A 51 -2.92 16.68 -26.62
N VAL A 52 -3.24 17.97 -26.63
CA VAL A 52 -2.84 18.87 -27.72
C VAL A 52 -1.91 19.94 -27.18
N THR A 53 -0.82 20.23 -27.87
CA THR A 53 0.11 21.28 -27.42
C THR A 53 -0.54 22.65 -27.44
N ASP A 54 -0.28 23.45 -26.40
CA ASP A 54 -0.78 24.81 -26.28
C ASP A 54 0.03 25.82 -27.12
N ALA A 55 -0.26 27.12 -26.97
CA ALA A 55 0.44 28.19 -27.69
C ALA A 55 1.95 28.27 -27.40
N SER A 56 2.41 27.72 -26.27
CA SER A 56 3.83 27.61 -25.91
C SER A 56 4.47 26.30 -26.40
N GLY A 57 3.71 25.45 -27.09
CA GLY A 57 4.11 24.11 -27.50
C GLY A 57 4.08 23.09 -26.35
N TYR A 58 3.54 23.45 -25.18
CA TYR A 58 3.51 22.57 -24.02
C TYR A 58 2.35 21.58 -24.09
N TYR A 59 2.60 20.32 -23.74
CA TYR A 59 1.57 19.29 -23.56
C TYR A 59 1.70 18.62 -22.20
N ARG A 60 0.58 18.04 -21.75
CA ARG A 60 0.54 17.25 -20.52
C ARG A 60 -0.56 16.19 -20.61
N ILE A 61 -0.22 14.97 -20.21
CA ILE A 61 -1.10 13.82 -20.06
C ILE A 61 -0.98 13.34 -18.61
N LEU A 62 -2.10 13.15 -17.95
CA LEU A 62 -2.19 12.80 -16.54
C LEU A 62 -2.81 11.41 -16.37
N ASN A 63 -2.76 10.88 -15.14
CA ASN A 63 -3.38 9.61 -14.78
C ASN A 63 -2.91 8.42 -15.63
N LEU A 64 -1.63 8.42 -16.03
CA LEU A 64 -1.04 7.32 -16.78
C LEU A 64 -0.84 6.12 -15.83
N PRO A 65 -1.43 4.96 -16.14
CA PRO A 65 -1.23 3.77 -15.32
C PRO A 65 0.23 3.30 -15.42
N PRO A 66 0.82 2.77 -14.33
CA PRO A 66 2.17 2.21 -14.38
C PRO A 66 2.31 1.11 -15.44
N GLY A 67 3.41 1.15 -16.19
CA GLY A 67 3.69 0.21 -17.27
C GLY A 67 4.45 0.84 -18.44
N THR A 68 4.71 0.03 -19.46
CA THR A 68 5.39 0.47 -20.68
C THR A 68 4.39 1.00 -21.70
N LEU A 69 4.63 2.21 -22.17
CA LEU A 69 3.76 2.97 -23.07
C LEU A 69 4.49 3.37 -24.35
N VAL A 70 3.69 3.77 -25.34
CA VAL A 70 4.14 4.35 -26.61
C VAL A 70 3.53 5.75 -26.73
N LEU A 71 4.37 6.74 -27.02
CA LEU A 71 3.97 8.10 -27.34
C LEU A 71 4.06 8.33 -28.85
N THR A 72 3.03 8.90 -29.43
CA THR A 72 2.98 9.31 -30.84
C THR A 72 2.58 10.78 -30.90
N ALA A 73 3.26 11.59 -31.70
CA ALA A 73 2.94 13.00 -31.89
C ALA A 73 2.81 13.37 -33.37
N GLU A 74 1.74 14.08 -33.70
CA GLU A 74 1.31 14.32 -35.07
C GLU A 74 0.82 15.77 -35.27
N ILE A 75 1.27 16.40 -36.35
CA ILE A 75 0.79 17.69 -36.84
C ILE A 75 1.02 17.79 -38.35
N GLN A 76 0.15 18.50 -39.07
CA GLN A 76 0.26 18.64 -40.51
C GLN A 76 1.56 19.35 -40.92
N GLY A 77 2.23 18.84 -41.96
CA GLY A 77 3.49 19.39 -42.47
C GLY A 77 4.75 18.82 -41.81
N PHE A 78 4.58 17.99 -40.77
CA PHE A 78 5.68 17.34 -40.05
C PHE A 78 5.56 15.81 -40.14
N ALA A 79 6.71 15.13 -40.03
CA ALA A 79 6.82 13.70 -39.89
C ALA A 79 6.26 13.25 -38.53
N THR A 80 5.57 12.10 -38.48
CA THR A 80 5.07 11.53 -37.23
C THR A 80 6.24 11.18 -36.32
N TYR A 81 6.22 11.71 -35.11
CA TYR A 81 7.16 11.34 -34.06
C TYR A 81 6.59 10.16 -33.28
N ARG A 82 7.37 9.11 -33.08
CA ARG A 82 6.95 7.93 -32.33
C ARG A 82 8.05 7.47 -31.40
N GLN A 83 7.75 7.34 -30.10
CA GLN A 83 8.68 6.86 -29.10
C GLN A 83 8.08 5.68 -28.35
N GLU A 84 8.82 4.57 -28.33
CA GLU A 84 8.44 3.34 -27.64
C GLU A 84 9.27 3.13 -26.38
N GLY A 85 8.82 2.23 -25.51
CA GLY A 85 9.60 1.82 -24.34
C GLY A 85 9.54 2.79 -23.16
N ILE A 86 8.58 3.73 -23.17
CA ILE A 86 8.42 4.71 -22.08
C ILE A 86 7.87 4.00 -20.84
N VAL A 87 8.65 3.92 -19.77
CA VAL A 87 8.24 3.27 -18.52
C VAL A 87 7.64 4.30 -17.56
N ILE A 88 6.33 4.21 -17.32
CA ILE A 88 5.64 5.03 -16.31
C ILE A 88 5.58 4.28 -14.98
N ARG A 89 5.82 5.00 -13.87
CA ARG A 89 5.78 4.50 -12.49
C ARG A 89 4.68 5.19 -11.68
N ALA A 90 4.28 4.57 -10.57
CA ALA A 90 3.29 5.16 -9.67
C ALA A 90 3.79 6.51 -9.11
N GLY A 91 2.92 7.53 -9.16
CA GLY A 91 3.20 8.87 -8.62
C GLY A 91 4.28 9.70 -9.33
N SER A 92 4.96 9.16 -10.34
CA SER A 92 6.04 9.84 -11.07
C SER A 92 5.52 10.60 -12.29
N THR A 93 5.97 11.85 -12.47
CA THR A 93 5.76 12.63 -13.68
C THR A 93 7.06 12.81 -14.46
N PHE A 94 7.07 12.40 -15.73
CA PHE A 94 8.22 12.54 -16.62
C PHE A 94 8.06 13.71 -17.60
N ALA A 95 9.19 14.29 -17.99
CA ALA A 95 9.27 15.26 -19.06
C ALA A 95 9.88 14.61 -20.32
N ILE A 96 9.15 14.63 -21.44
CA ILE A 96 9.64 14.22 -22.75
C ILE A 96 9.39 15.35 -23.73
N ASP A 97 10.45 16.07 -24.09
CA ASP A 97 10.39 17.05 -25.16
C ASP A 97 10.38 16.33 -26.52
N ILE A 98 9.52 16.80 -27.42
CA ILE A 98 9.29 16.22 -28.74
C ILE A 98 9.94 17.13 -29.76
N THR A 99 10.86 16.59 -30.56
CA THR A 99 11.44 17.30 -31.72
C THR A 99 10.89 16.70 -33.00
N MET A 100 10.07 17.48 -33.73
CA MET A 100 9.44 17.03 -34.97
C MET A 100 10.22 17.52 -36.19
N LYS A 101 10.33 16.65 -37.20
CA LYS A 101 10.99 16.96 -38.48
C LYS A 101 9.96 17.34 -39.54
N LEU A 102 10.34 18.19 -40.49
CA LEU A 102 9.48 18.49 -41.63
C LEU A 102 9.24 17.24 -42.47
N ALA A 103 8.01 17.05 -42.93
CA ALA A 103 7.65 15.90 -43.77
C ALA A 103 8.22 16.11 -45.19
N SER A 104 9.33 15.45 -45.53
CA SER A 104 9.86 15.43 -46.90
C SER A 104 9.25 14.29 -47.74
N VAL A 105 8.84 13.20 -47.08
CA VAL A 105 7.99 12.07 -47.51
C VAL A 105 7.35 11.51 -46.22
N ALA A 106 6.25 10.74 -46.27
CA ALA A 106 5.57 10.16 -45.08
C ALA A 106 6.46 9.17 -44.30
N GLU A 107 7.47 9.67 -43.61
CA GLU A 107 8.44 8.91 -42.83
C GLU A 107 8.12 9.08 -41.34
N THR A 108 8.07 7.96 -40.61
CA THR A 108 7.86 7.96 -39.15
C THR A 108 9.21 7.93 -38.46
N VAL A 109 9.51 8.94 -37.66
CA VAL A 109 10.73 8.94 -36.84
C VAL A 109 10.44 8.12 -35.58
N THR A 110 11.02 6.93 -35.51
CA THR A 110 10.93 6.07 -34.32
C THR A 110 12.16 6.28 -33.44
N VAL A 111 11.96 6.78 -32.23
CA VAL A 111 13.00 6.95 -31.22
C VAL A 111 13.00 5.72 -30.30
N HIS A 112 14.10 4.99 -30.31
CA HIS A 112 14.42 3.96 -29.33
C HIS A 112 15.44 4.55 -28.34
N GLY A 113 14.98 4.93 -27.16
CA GLY A 113 15.86 5.49 -26.14
C GLY A 113 15.34 5.18 -24.74
N GLU A 114 16.25 4.79 -23.84
CA GLU A 114 15.98 4.76 -22.40
C GLU A 114 15.70 6.20 -21.94
N SER A 115 14.41 6.52 -21.75
CA SER A 115 13.97 7.82 -21.25
C SER A 115 14.63 8.13 -19.91
N PRO A 116 14.94 9.39 -19.58
CA PRO A 116 15.46 9.71 -18.26
C PRO A 116 14.48 9.27 -17.17
N MET A 117 14.90 8.33 -16.33
CA MET A 117 14.14 7.83 -15.17
C MET A 117 14.06 8.84 -14.01
N ILE A 118 14.51 10.08 -14.21
CA ILE A 118 14.60 11.08 -13.14
C ILE A 118 13.42 12.05 -13.25
N GLU A 119 12.56 12.01 -12.24
CA GLU A 119 11.53 13.03 -12.01
C GLU A 119 12.21 14.30 -11.48
N THR A 120 12.25 15.36 -12.30
CA THR A 120 12.86 16.66 -11.92
C THR A 120 11.84 17.68 -11.42
N LEU A 121 10.55 17.36 -11.50
CA LEU A 121 9.45 18.30 -11.23
C LEU A 121 9.03 18.36 -9.77
N LYS A 122 9.40 17.38 -8.94
CA LYS A 122 9.01 17.29 -7.53
C LYS A 122 10.22 17.38 -6.61
N ALA A 123 10.10 18.20 -5.57
CA ALA A 123 11.05 18.25 -4.46
C ALA A 123 10.72 17.16 -3.41
N THR A 124 10.44 15.93 -3.86
CA THR A 124 10.04 14.81 -3.01
C THR A 124 11.11 13.73 -3.09
N THR A 125 11.46 13.12 -1.96
CA THR A 125 12.28 11.90 -1.94
C THR A 125 11.33 10.71 -2.05
N SER A 126 11.24 10.14 -3.24
CA SER A 126 10.38 8.99 -3.52
C SER A 126 11.20 7.77 -3.96
N TYR A 127 10.70 6.59 -3.59
CA TYR A 127 11.21 5.30 -4.05
C TYR A 127 10.10 4.56 -4.79
N ALA A 128 10.43 3.94 -5.92
CA ALA A 128 9.51 3.12 -6.68
C ALA A 128 9.96 1.66 -6.62
N ILE A 129 9.08 0.76 -6.18
CA ILE A 129 9.34 -0.68 -6.12
C ILE A 129 8.36 -1.38 -7.05
N THR A 130 8.87 -2.14 -8.01
CA THR A 130 8.01 -2.92 -8.92
C THR A 130 7.47 -4.15 -8.22
N GLY A 131 6.24 -4.55 -8.56
CA GLY A 131 5.71 -5.85 -8.17
C GLY A 131 6.54 -7.02 -8.72
N GLU A 132 7.24 -6.82 -9.84
CA GLU A 132 8.19 -7.80 -10.38
C GLU A 132 9.39 -7.99 -9.45
N LEU A 133 10.01 -6.89 -8.97
CA LEU A 133 11.09 -6.98 -8.00
C LEU A 133 10.59 -7.67 -6.73
N PHE A 134 9.37 -7.36 -6.30
CA PHE A 134 8.79 -8.00 -5.12
C PHE A 134 8.60 -9.52 -5.30
N ARG A 135 8.18 -9.98 -6.49
CA ARG A 135 8.02 -11.42 -6.79
C ARG A 135 9.35 -12.13 -7.07
N ALA A 136 10.33 -11.43 -7.62
CA ALA A 136 11.61 -12.01 -8.03
C ALA A 136 12.68 -11.98 -6.93
N ALA A 137 12.65 -10.98 -6.05
CA ALA A 137 13.65 -10.82 -5.00
C ALA A 137 13.26 -11.60 -3.74
N PRO A 138 14.14 -12.47 -3.22
CA PRO A 138 13.93 -13.13 -1.93
C PRO A 138 14.24 -12.15 -0.78
N VAL A 139 13.42 -11.11 -0.61
CA VAL A 139 13.64 -10.08 0.43
C VAL A 139 13.50 -10.70 1.82
N THR A 140 12.42 -11.45 2.05
CA THR A 140 12.29 -12.36 3.20
C THR A 140 11.59 -13.64 2.75
N ALA A 141 11.69 -14.69 3.56
CA ALA A 141 10.97 -15.94 3.30
C ALA A 141 9.43 -15.76 3.29
N ARG A 142 8.91 -14.69 3.92
CA ARG A 142 7.47 -14.45 4.14
C ARG A 142 6.73 -13.96 2.91
N SER A 143 7.39 -13.40 1.90
CA SER A 143 6.71 -12.96 0.67
C SER A 143 5.45 -12.08 0.94
N VAL A 144 5.54 -11.17 1.92
CA VAL A 144 4.46 -10.21 2.25
C VAL A 144 4.83 -8.82 1.75
N PHE A 145 3.85 -8.04 1.28
CA PHE A 145 4.12 -6.78 0.56
C PHE A 145 5.00 -5.80 1.34
N THR A 146 4.90 -5.80 2.67
CA THR A 146 5.68 -4.92 3.53
C THR A 146 7.17 -5.23 3.54
N ASP A 147 7.58 -6.42 3.12
CA ASP A 147 9.00 -6.80 3.06
C ASP A 147 9.79 -5.90 2.12
N THR A 148 9.13 -5.34 1.11
CA THR A 148 9.73 -4.35 0.20
C THR A 148 10.29 -3.12 0.92
N LEU A 149 9.83 -2.83 2.13
CA LEU A 149 10.35 -1.73 2.94
C LEU A 149 11.77 -1.99 3.46
N ASP A 150 12.21 -3.25 3.57
CA ASP A 150 13.55 -3.59 4.07
C ASP A 150 14.68 -3.20 3.12
N VAL A 151 14.39 -3.08 1.82
CA VAL A 151 15.40 -2.70 0.82
C VAL A 151 15.51 -1.18 0.65
N LEU A 152 14.67 -0.41 1.32
CA LEU A 152 14.68 1.05 1.23
C LEU A 152 15.64 1.66 2.25
N PRO A 153 16.45 2.66 1.85
CA PRO A 153 17.33 3.34 2.77
C PRO A 153 16.52 4.12 3.83
N ALA A 154 17.11 4.28 5.02
CA ALA A 154 16.51 4.96 6.17
C ALA A 154 15.20 4.34 6.71
N ILE A 155 14.87 3.12 6.28
CA ILE A 155 13.85 2.28 6.92
C ILE A 155 14.56 1.25 7.77
N GLY A 156 14.35 1.33 9.08
CA GLY A 156 14.80 0.30 10.02
C GLY A 156 13.71 -0.73 10.21
N SER A 157 14.05 -1.98 10.44
CA SER A 157 13.05 -3.01 10.73
C SER A 157 13.55 -4.03 11.74
N GLY A 158 12.59 -4.65 12.41
CA GLY A 158 12.84 -5.66 13.42
C GLY A 158 11.62 -6.53 13.61
N GLN A 159 11.80 -7.73 14.13
CA GLN A 159 10.64 -8.52 14.53
C GLN A 159 9.98 -7.92 15.77
N ALA A 160 8.65 -7.95 15.81
CA ALA A 160 7.89 -7.53 16.97
C ALA A 160 8.24 -8.40 18.19
N ASN A 161 8.43 -7.75 19.34
CA ASN A 161 8.65 -8.44 20.61
C ASN A 161 7.32 -8.77 21.31
N ASP A 162 6.32 -9.20 20.55
CA ASP A 162 4.98 -9.53 21.05
C ASP A 162 4.60 -10.99 20.78
N GLY A 163 5.53 -11.80 20.26
CA GLY A 163 5.28 -13.20 19.90
C GLY A 163 4.54 -13.40 18.58
N SER A 164 3.95 -12.38 17.98
CA SER A 164 3.16 -12.52 16.74
C SER A 164 3.97 -12.93 15.52
N GLY A 165 5.30 -12.73 15.56
CA GLY A 165 6.20 -12.96 14.43
C GLY A 165 6.08 -11.90 13.32
N VAL A 166 5.26 -10.86 13.54
CA VAL A 166 5.14 -9.73 12.62
C VAL A 166 6.46 -8.95 12.59
N ARG A 167 6.81 -8.44 11.42
CA ARG A 167 7.94 -7.53 11.23
C ARG A 167 7.48 -6.08 11.29
N ILE A 168 8.06 -5.31 12.19
CA ILE A 168 7.78 -3.89 12.40
C ILE A 168 8.80 -3.06 11.64
N TYR A 169 8.34 -1.96 11.04
CA TYR A 169 9.17 -1.03 10.29
C TYR A 169 9.18 0.33 11.00
N TYR A 170 10.33 0.99 11.03
CA TYR A 170 10.58 2.30 11.60
C TYR A 170 10.97 3.26 10.49
N PHE A 171 10.28 4.40 10.42
CA PHE A 171 10.30 5.27 9.24
C PHE A 171 11.13 6.52 9.52
N MET A 172 12.38 6.57 9.07
CA MET A 172 13.21 7.79 9.10
C MET A 172 13.27 8.50 10.46
N GLY A 173 13.49 7.72 11.53
CA GLY A 173 13.52 8.24 12.91
C GLY A 173 12.14 8.39 13.57
N SER A 174 11.06 8.10 12.83
CA SER A 174 9.71 7.98 13.38
C SER A 174 9.41 6.56 13.89
N SER A 175 8.27 6.43 14.57
CA SER A 175 7.78 5.14 15.07
C SER A 175 7.13 4.31 13.95
N GLN A 176 6.84 3.04 14.25
CA GLN A 176 6.05 2.16 13.38
C GLN A 176 4.64 2.65 13.04
N TRP A 177 4.15 3.64 13.78
CA TRP A 177 2.85 4.28 13.58
C TRP A 177 2.94 5.54 12.73
N GLY A 178 4.15 5.97 12.36
CA GLY A 178 4.38 7.12 11.50
C GLY A 178 4.32 6.81 10.01
N GLY A 179 3.79 5.65 9.61
CA GLY A 179 3.58 5.30 8.20
C GLY A 179 2.13 5.50 7.81
N PHE A 180 1.87 5.83 6.55
CA PHE A 180 0.54 5.78 5.98
C PHE A 180 0.56 4.89 4.74
N THR A 181 -0.33 3.91 4.64
CA THR A 181 -0.41 3.04 3.46
C THR A 181 -1.74 3.25 2.74
N ALA A 182 -1.64 3.53 1.44
CA ALA A 182 -2.74 3.61 0.51
C ALA A 182 -2.71 2.44 -0.49
N LEU A 183 -3.89 2.02 -0.94
CA LEU A 183 -4.09 1.09 -2.05
C LEU A 183 -4.89 1.83 -3.13
N ASP A 184 -4.31 2.00 -4.31
CA ASP A 184 -4.79 2.87 -5.37
C ASP A 184 -5.24 4.24 -4.80
N GLY A 185 -4.42 4.84 -3.93
CA GLY A 185 -4.64 6.11 -3.23
C GLY A 185 -5.70 6.11 -2.13
N ALA A 186 -6.50 5.05 -1.98
CA ALA A 186 -7.46 4.94 -0.89
C ALA A 186 -6.74 4.50 0.42
N PRO A 187 -7.13 5.02 1.59
CA PRO A 187 -6.56 4.58 2.87
C PRO A 187 -6.70 3.07 3.04
N PHE A 188 -5.58 2.34 3.13
CA PHE A 188 -5.57 0.89 3.26
C PHE A 188 -5.40 0.45 4.71
N THR A 189 -4.43 1.03 5.42
CA THR A 189 -4.32 0.91 6.88
C THR A 189 -5.39 1.76 7.56
N SER A 190 -5.79 1.42 8.79
CA SER A 190 -6.85 2.15 9.50
C SER A 190 -6.30 3.23 10.42
N PHE A 191 -7.16 4.18 10.78
CA PHE A 191 -6.80 5.23 11.75
C PHE A 191 -6.43 4.66 13.14
N GLY A 192 -6.99 3.51 13.51
CA GLY A 192 -6.66 2.84 14.77
C GLY A 192 -5.35 2.04 14.72
N ASN A 193 -4.85 1.73 13.52
CA ASN A 193 -3.63 0.95 13.32
C ASN A 193 -2.99 1.30 11.96
N PHE A 194 -2.09 2.29 12.00
CA PHE A 194 -1.37 2.79 10.82
C PHE A 194 -0.22 1.88 10.36
N ALA A 195 0.12 0.85 11.16
CA ALA A 195 1.26 0.00 10.86
C ALA A 195 0.95 -0.92 9.66
N PRO A 196 1.74 -0.85 8.57
CA PRO A 196 1.49 -1.67 7.38
C PRO A 196 1.64 -3.17 7.68
N ALA A 197 2.41 -3.50 8.71
CA ALA A 197 2.74 -4.86 9.12
C ALA A 197 1.54 -5.73 9.56
N ARG A 198 0.39 -5.10 9.83
CA ARG A 198 -0.85 -5.78 10.24
C ARG A 198 -1.99 -5.59 9.23
N SER A 199 -1.63 -5.33 7.99
CA SER A 199 -2.52 -5.47 6.84
C SER A 199 -1.96 -6.56 5.96
N SER A 200 -2.82 -7.32 5.29
CA SER A 200 -2.38 -8.34 4.35
C SER A 200 -2.90 -8.06 2.95
N MET A 201 -2.13 -8.49 1.96
CA MET A 201 -2.50 -8.51 0.55
C MET A 201 -1.69 -9.60 -0.16
N SER A 202 -2.22 -10.06 -1.29
CA SER A 202 -1.50 -10.96 -2.19
C SER A 202 -0.30 -10.25 -2.84
N THR A 203 0.78 -10.98 -3.09
CA THR A 203 1.88 -10.51 -3.96
C THR A 203 1.42 -10.18 -5.37
N GLU A 204 0.30 -10.76 -5.80
CA GLU A 204 -0.33 -10.48 -7.08
C GLU A 204 -1.14 -9.17 -7.06
N THR A 205 -1.58 -8.70 -5.89
CA THR A 205 -2.25 -7.39 -5.74
C THR A 205 -1.26 -6.22 -5.89
N VAL A 206 0.04 -6.49 -5.72
CA VAL A 206 1.10 -5.47 -5.78
C VAL A 206 1.58 -5.32 -7.23
N GLY A 207 1.17 -4.22 -7.87
CA GLY A 207 1.61 -3.87 -9.23
C GLY A 207 2.87 -3.01 -9.21
N ASP A 208 2.77 -1.80 -8.64
CA ASP A 208 3.87 -0.85 -8.44
C ASP A 208 3.66 -0.16 -7.09
N VAL A 209 4.72 0.14 -6.36
CA VAL A 209 4.66 0.79 -5.04
C VAL A 209 5.46 2.07 -5.07
N GLU A 210 4.81 3.16 -4.69
CA GLU A 210 5.44 4.45 -4.44
C GLU A 210 5.64 4.62 -2.93
N VAL A 211 6.86 4.93 -2.50
CA VAL A 211 7.16 5.30 -1.11
C VAL A 211 7.73 6.71 -1.07
N ARG A 212 6.99 7.65 -0.51
CA ARG A 212 7.44 9.02 -0.23
C ARG A 212 8.03 9.08 1.16
N ALA A 213 9.32 9.35 1.21
CA ALA A 213 10.15 9.41 2.40
C ALA A 213 10.35 10.86 2.92
N GLY A 214 10.25 11.86 2.05
CA GLY A 214 10.43 13.25 2.46
C GLY A 214 9.91 14.22 1.41
N GLY A 215 9.68 15.48 1.80
CA GLY A 215 9.12 16.48 0.90
C GLY A 215 7.69 16.14 0.46
N ALA A 216 6.87 15.69 1.42
CA ALA A 216 5.48 15.33 1.17
C ALA A 216 4.71 16.54 0.62
N GLU A 217 4.04 16.35 -0.51
CA GLU A 217 3.19 17.36 -1.13
C GLU A 217 1.97 17.64 -0.23
N ALA A 218 1.40 18.84 -0.32
CA ALA A 218 0.33 19.31 0.59
C ALA A 218 -0.94 18.44 0.64
N PHE A 219 -1.13 17.55 -0.35
CA PHE A 219 -2.26 16.63 -0.40
C PHE A 219 -1.98 15.25 0.20
N THR A 220 -0.72 14.97 0.51
CA THR A 220 -0.32 13.72 1.14
C THR A 220 -1.04 13.63 2.48
N PRO A 221 -1.75 12.52 2.79
CA PRO A 221 -2.34 12.31 4.09
C PRO A 221 -1.34 12.53 5.23
N LEU A 222 -1.84 13.04 6.36
CA LEU A 222 -1.02 13.32 7.54
C LEU A 222 -0.26 12.05 7.97
N THR A 223 1.06 12.12 7.90
CA THR A 223 1.99 11.09 8.32
C THR A 223 3.23 11.75 8.94
N THR A 224 3.88 11.07 9.89
CA THR A 224 5.09 11.56 10.56
C THR A 224 6.36 10.81 10.13
N GLY A 225 6.25 9.96 9.11
CA GLY A 225 7.31 9.14 8.54
C GLY A 225 7.09 9.01 7.03
N ILE A 226 6.73 7.83 6.55
CA ILE A 226 6.51 7.61 5.11
C ILE A 226 5.03 7.68 4.71
N TYR A 227 4.79 8.04 3.45
CA TYR A 227 3.56 7.74 2.74
C TYR A 227 3.85 6.67 1.68
N MET A 228 3.18 5.53 1.77
CA MET A 228 3.24 4.45 0.81
C MET A 228 1.93 4.42 0.02
N ASN A 229 2.02 4.34 -1.31
CA ASN A 229 0.90 4.07 -2.17
C ASN A 229 1.18 2.85 -3.04
N ILE A 230 0.29 1.87 -2.96
CA ILE A 230 0.37 0.62 -3.71
C ILE A 230 -0.61 0.75 -4.86
N VAL A 231 -0.13 0.70 -6.10
CA VAL A 231 -0.97 0.67 -7.30
C VAL A 231 -1.18 -0.78 -7.69
N SER A 232 -2.43 -1.21 -7.67
CA SER A 232 -2.78 -2.58 -8.01
C SER A 232 -2.84 -2.79 -9.52
N PRO A 233 -2.57 -4.01 -10.01
CA PRO A 233 -2.74 -4.32 -11.42
C PRO A 233 -4.17 -4.05 -11.91
N ARG A 234 -4.27 -3.76 -13.20
CA ARG A 234 -5.54 -3.64 -13.93
C ARG A 234 -5.65 -4.79 -14.93
N GLY A 235 -6.89 -5.11 -15.30
CA GLY A 235 -7.14 -6.05 -16.39
C GLY A 235 -6.68 -5.49 -17.73
N GLY A 236 -6.88 -6.26 -18.78
CA GLY A 236 -6.60 -5.84 -20.15
C GLY A 236 -7.50 -6.59 -21.13
N ASN A 237 -7.29 -6.38 -22.43
CA ASN A 237 -8.09 -7.07 -23.46
C ASN A 237 -7.80 -8.56 -23.62
N ALA A 238 -6.74 -9.07 -23.01
CA ALA A 238 -6.43 -10.49 -22.98
C ALA A 238 -6.67 -11.03 -21.58
N LEU A 239 -7.31 -12.21 -21.49
CA LEU A 239 -7.40 -12.95 -20.25
C LEU A 239 -6.00 -13.44 -19.85
N LYS A 240 -5.57 -13.11 -18.64
CA LYS A 240 -4.30 -13.52 -18.06
C LYS A 240 -4.51 -13.89 -16.60
N GLY A 241 -3.80 -14.90 -16.13
CA GLY A 241 -3.78 -15.26 -14.73
C GLY A 241 -2.45 -15.84 -14.33
N GLY A 242 -2.25 -15.93 -13.02
CA GLY A 242 -1.08 -16.52 -12.40
C GLY A 242 -1.46 -17.30 -11.15
N ALA A 243 -0.59 -18.21 -10.76
CA ALA A 243 -0.66 -18.91 -9.49
C ALA A 243 0.76 -19.04 -8.95
N SER A 244 0.94 -18.81 -7.65
CA SER A 244 2.20 -19.07 -6.96
C SER A 244 1.98 -19.74 -5.62
N VAL A 245 2.97 -20.54 -5.20
CA VAL A 245 2.98 -21.25 -3.93
C VAL A 245 4.32 -21.00 -3.25
N THR A 246 4.27 -20.48 -2.03
CA THR A 246 5.45 -20.33 -1.17
C THR A 246 5.38 -21.35 -0.06
N TYR A 247 6.42 -22.18 0.06
CA TYR A 247 6.46 -23.25 1.05
C TYR A 247 7.82 -23.32 1.73
N MET A 248 7.81 -23.19 3.06
CA MET A 248 8.98 -23.40 3.92
C MET A 248 8.51 -24.13 5.19
N PRO A 249 8.89 -25.40 5.42
CA PRO A 249 8.59 -26.10 6.65
C PRO A 249 9.60 -25.76 7.76
N LEU A 250 9.18 -25.92 9.03
CA LEU A 250 10.04 -25.68 10.20
C LEU A 250 11.41 -26.39 10.10
N LYS A 251 11.43 -27.64 9.60
CA LYS A 251 12.64 -28.46 9.46
C LYS A 251 13.72 -27.90 8.52
N TRP A 252 13.41 -26.89 7.70
CA TRP A 252 14.41 -26.22 6.85
C TRP A 252 15.13 -25.08 7.58
N ASN A 253 14.68 -24.71 8.78
CA ASN A 253 15.34 -23.69 9.59
C ASN A 253 16.57 -24.29 10.27
N ALA A 254 17.68 -23.54 10.23
CA ALA A 254 18.86 -23.89 11.01
C ALA A 254 18.60 -23.67 12.50
N ASP A 255 19.16 -24.54 13.34
CA ASP A 255 19.13 -24.41 14.78
C ASP A 255 20.36 -23.63 15.27
N ASN A 256 20.13 -22.48 15.90
CA ASN A 256 21.17 -21.64 16.50
C ASN A 256 21.24 -21.77 18.03
N SER A 257 20.52 -22.73 18.63
CA SER A 257 20.53 -23.01 20.07
C SER A 257 21.61 -24.02 20.46
N SER A 258 22.04 -24.91 19.55
CA SER A 258 23.15 -25.82 19.79
C SER A 258 24.49 -25.11 19.57
N GLY A 259 25.16 -24.70 20.65
CA GLY A 259 26.47 -24.02 20.61
C GLY A 259 26.44 -22.53 20.23
N GLY A 260 25.25 -21.92 20.14
CA GLY A 260 25.09 -20.49 19.87
C GLY A 260 25.01 -19.61 21.14
N ARG A 261 24.49 -18.38 20.99
CA ARG A 261 24.39 -17.39 22.10
C ARG A 261 23.46 -17.82 23.25
N ILE A 262 22.55 -18.77 23.02
CA ILE A 262 21.62 -19.31 24.02
C ILE A 262 21.66 -20.85 24.02
N PRO A 263 22.73 -21.47 24.59
CA PRO A 263 22.88 -22.92 24.61
C PRO A 263 21.75 -23.63 25.38
N GLY A 264 21.23 -24.72 24.81
CA GLY A 264 20.24 -25.60 25.46
C GLY A 264 18.82 -25.02 25.51
N GLY A 265 18.54 -23.96 24.75
CA GLY A 265 17.20 -23.40 24.57
C GLY A 265 16.41 -24.07 23.44
N PHE A 266 15.19 -23.58 23.22
CA PHE A 266 14.35 -23.92 22.06
C PHE A 266 14.52 -22.82 20.99
N PRO A 267 14.89 -23.16 19.74
CA PRO A 267 15.14 -22.16 18.70
C PRO A 267 13.85 -21.54 18.17
N LYS A 268 14.00 -20.39 17.52
CA LYS A 268 12.93 -19.76 16.74
C LYS A 268 12.99 -20.24 15.29
N ALA A 269 12.14 -21.19 14.94
CA ALA A 269 11.93 -21.64 13.57
C ALA A 269 10.63 -21.03 13.00
N GLU A 270 10.59 -20.79 11.70
CA GLU A 270 9.40 -20.27 11.01
C GLU A 270 8.91 -21.29 9.95
N SER A 271 7.60 -21.40 9.76
CA SER A 271 7.00 -22.14 8.66
C SER A 271 6.08 -21.21 7.87
N ILE A 272 6.07 -21.39 6.55
CA ILE A 272 5.38 -20.51 5.60
C ILE A 272 4.66 -21.39 4.59
N LYS A 273 3.36 -21.14 4.41
CA LYS A 273 2.51 -21.86 3.45
C LYS A 273 1.55 -20.88 2.80
N HIS A 274 1.94 -20.32 1.68
CA HIS A 274 1.14 -19.33 0.96
C HIS A 274 0.70 -19.87 -0.39
N VAL A 275 -0.53 -19.53 -0.77
CA VAL A 275 -1.09 -19.76 -2.10
C VAL A 275 -1.63 -18.43 -2.58
N ASP A 276 -1.13 -17.97 -3.71
CA ASP A 276 -1.53 -16.74 -4.37
C ASP A 276 -2.08 -17.07 -5.76
N LEU A 277 -3.23 -16.48 -6.10
CA LEU A 277 -3.90 -16.62 -7.39
C LEU A 277 -4.20 -15.24 -7.95
N SER A 278 -4.10 -15.09 -9.27
CA SER A 278 -4.50 -13.86 -9.98
C SER A 278 -5.21 -14.16 -11.29
N LEU A 279 -6.19 -13.32 -11.63
CA LEU A 279 -6.91 -13.36 -12.90
C LEU A 279 -7.33 -11.95 -13.29
N GLY A 280 -7.02 -11.54 -14.52
CA GLY A 280 -7.46 -10.28 -15.08
C GLY A 280 -7.75 -10.41 -16.56
N GLY A 281 -8.65 -9.56 -17.05
CA GLY A 281 -9.09 -9.63 -18.43
C GLY A 281 -10.26 -8.68 -18.72
N PRO A 282 -10.86 -8.80 -19.92
CA PRO A 282 -11.97 -7.96 -20.29
C PRO A 282 -13.29 -8.50 -19.76
N ILE A 283 -14.11 -7.63 -19.15
CA ILE A 283 -15.56 -7.85 -19.05
C ILE A 283 -16.19 -7.47 -20.40
N ARG A 284 -15.78 -6.30 -20.92
CA ARG A 284 -16.09 -5.83 -22.27
C ARG A 284 -14.80 -5.30 -22.91
N PRO A 285 -14.29 -5.92 -23.98
CA PRO A 285 -13.08 -5.46 -24.64
C PRO A 285 -13.11 -3.96 -24.96
N ASN A 286 -11.99 -3.28 -24.75
CA ASN A 286 -11.80 -1.83 -24.94
C ASN A 286 -12.79 -0.93 -24.17
N LYS A 287 -13.53 -1.46 -23.20
CA LYS A 287 -14.48 -0.66 -22.40
C LYS A 287 -14.43 -0.93 -20.90
N VAL A 288 -14.43 -2.19 -20.49
CA VAL A 288 -14.48 -2.57 -19.07
C VAL A 288 -13.58 -3.77 -18.83
N TRP A 289 -12.67 -3.63 -17.89
CA TRP A 289 -11.73 -4.66 -17.49
C TRP A 289 -11.89 -4.99 -16.02
N PHE A 290 -11.53 -6.22 -15.66
CA PHE A 290 -11.44 -6.67 -14.28
C PHE A 290 -10.04 -7.19 -13.98
N PHE A 291 -9.66 -7.12 -12.71
CA PHE A 291 -8.54 -7.83 -12.13
C PHE A 291 -8.97 -8.36 -10.77
N SER A 292 -8.54 -9.56 -10.42
CA SER A 292 -8.78 -10.17 -9.12
C SER A 292 -7.57 -10.95 -8.69
N SER A 293 -7.35 -10.99 -7.38
CA SER A 293 -6.34 -11.83 -6.76
C SER A 293 -6.87 -12.42 -5.46
N TYR A 294 -6.29 -13.54 -5.06
CA TYR A 294 -6.63 -14.23 -3.83
C TYR A 294 -5.37 -14.76 -3.17
N ARG A 295 -5.22 -14.50 -1.87
CA ARG A 295 -4.20 -15.13 -1.03
C ARG A 295 -4.82 -15.98 0.07
N TYR A 296 -4.26 -17.16 0.26
CA TYR A 296 -4.32 -17.90 1.51
C TYR A 296 -2.91 -18.01 2.08
N ALA A 297 -2.71 -17.57 3.32
CA ALA A 297 -1.44 -17.67 4.02
C ALA A 297 -1.63 -18.41 5.35
N SER A 298 -0.73 -19.34 5.65
CA SER A 298 -0.67 -20.04 6.94
C SER A 298 0.78 -20.17 7.39
N ASP A 299 1.15 -19.35 8.36
CA ASP A 299 2.47 -19.29 8.93
C ASP A 299 2.47 -19.85 10.34
N GLU A 300 3.63 -20.38 10.77
CA GLU A 300 3.88 -20.75 12.15
C GLU A 300 5.17 -20.10 12.61
N ASN A 301 5.10 -19.31 13.67
CA ASN A 301 6.24 -18.61 14.25
C ASN A 301 6.67 -19.29 15.54
N GLY A 302 7.89 -19.79 15.56
CA GLY A 302 8.49 -20.42 16.73
C GLY A 302 8.71 -19.42 17.86
N ILE A 303 8.58 -19.91 19.09
CA ILE A 303 8.82 -19.12 20.31
C ILE A 303 10.18 -19.54 20.86
N SER A 304 11.16 -18.64 20.75
CA SER A 304 12.47 -18.86 21.36
C SER A 304 12.34 -18.94 22.87
N ARG A 305 12.94 -19.96 23.49
CA ARG A 305 12.96 -20.12 24.97
C ARG A 305 14.36 -20.45 25.44
N ALA A 306 14.87 -19.75 26.44
CA ALA A 306 16.13 -20.13 27.07
C ALA A 306 15.95 -21.42 27.90
N ALA A 307 17.06 -22.10 28.22
CA ALA A 307 17.03 -23.28 29.09
C ALA A 307 16.37 -23.00 30.46
N SER A 308 16.56 -21.79 31.00
CA SER A 308 15.90 -21.33 32.23
C SER A 308 14.39 -21.19 32.07
N ASP A 309 13.92 -20.67 30.94
CA ASP A 309 12.49 -20.49 30.67
C ASP A 309 11.81 -21.86 30.60
N LEU A 310 12.42 -22.81 29.87
CA LEU A 310 11.95 -24.18 29.78
C LEU A 310 11.89 -24.85 31.15
N LYS A 311 12.95 -24.73 31.96
CA LYS A 311 12.99 -25.28 33.32
C LYS A 311 11.90 -24.70 34.21
N ASN A 312 11.69 -23.38 34.15
CA ASN A 312 10.67 -22.70 34.95
C ASN A 312 9.26 -23.16 34.55
N LEU A 313 8.99 -23.23 33.25
CA LEU A 313 7.72 -23.73 32.71
C LEU A 313 7.47 -25.18 33.10
N GLN A 314 8.47 -26.05 32.98
CA GLN A 314 8.37 -27.46 33.37
C GLN A 314 8.22 -27.64 34.88
N THR A 315 8.77 -26.74 35.69
CA THR A 315 8.57 -26.78 37.15
C THR A 315 7.12 -26.46 37.51
N PHE A 316 6.50 -25.49 36.81
CA PHE A 316 5.11 -25.11 37.02
C PHE A 316 4.11 -26.08 36.37
N ARG A 317 4.47 -26.62 35.20
CA ARG A 317 3.70 -27.54 34.36
C ARG A 317 4.62 -28.69 33.90
N PRO A 318 4.72 -29.79 34.68
CA PRO A 318 5.63 -30.90 34.37
C PRO A 318 5.44 -31.55 33.00
N ASP A 319 4.25 -31.42 32.42
CA ASP A 319 3.87 -31.92 31.10
C ASP A 319 4.06 -30.90 29.96
N PHE A 320 4.59 -29.70 30.25
CA PHE A 320 4.77 -28.64 29.27
C PHE A 320 5.57 -29.10 28.04
N GLN A 321 5.02 -28.82 26.85
CA GLN A 321 5.69 -29.00 25.57
C GLN A 321 5.78 -27.65 24.84
N PRO A 322 6.93 -27.30 24.25
CA PRO A 322 7.04 -26.12 23.40
C PRO A 322 6.03 -26.14 22.26
N PHE A 323 5.45 -24.98 21.98
CA PHE A 323 4.51 -24.76 20.89
C PHE A 323 4.87 -23.48 20.12
N ASN A 324 4.28 -23.34 18.94
CA ASN A 324 4.46 -22.22 18.02
C ASN A 324 3.22 -21.33 17.96
N ASN A 325 3.39 -20.10 17.49
CA ASN A 325 2.30 -19.18 17.21
C ASN A 325 1.82 -19.33 15.76
N PRO A 326 0.61 -19.87 15.50
CA PRO A 326 0.02 -19.81 14.17
C PRO A 326 -0.38 -18.39 13.77
N TRP A 327 -0.28 -18.10 12.47
CA TRP A 327 -0.84 -16.93 11.81
C TRP A 327 -1.51 -17.37 10.50
N LYS A 328 -2.81 -17.16 10.36
CA LYS A 328 -3.58 -17.49 9.16
C LYS A 328 -4.19 -16.25 8.56
N THR A 329 -4.19 -16.15 7.24
CA THR A 329 -4.75 -15.00 6.56
C THR A 329 -5.42 -15.38 5.24
N THR A 330 -6.54 -14.72 4.95
CA THR A 330 -7.27 -14.85 3.69
C THR A 330 -7.55 -13.47 3.10
N ASP A 331 -7.10 -13.23 1.87
CA ASP A 331 -7.14 -11.90 1.24
C ASP A 331 -7.70 -11.94 -0.18
N PRO A 332 -9.03 -11.90 -0.37
CA PRO A 332 -9.62 -11.67 -1.68
C PRO A 332 -9.55 -10.19 -2.07
N TYR A 333 -9.23 -9.95 -3.34
CA TYR A 333 -9.21 -8.63 -3.96
C TYR A 333 -9.88 -8.67 -5.33
N VAL A 334 -10.63 -7.63 -5.66
CA VAL A 334 -11.18 -7.40 -6.99
C VAL A 334 -11.15 -5.93 -7.34
N LYS A 335 -10.79 -5.62 -8.58
CA LYS A 335 -10.79 -4.29 -9.18
C LYS A 335 -11.48 -4.33 -10.52
N MET A 336 -12.27 -3.31 -10.79
CA MET A 336 -12.85 -3.03 -12.09
C MET A 336 -12.36 -1.68 -12.58
N THR A 337 -12.13 -1.57 -13.88
CA THR A 337 -11.75 -0.32 -14.54
C THR A 337 -12.56 -0.20 -15.81
N GLY A 338 -13.25 0.92 -15.99
CA GLY A 338 -14.16 1.16 -17.10
C GLY A 338 -13.98 2.54 -17.70
N GLN A 339 -13.85 2.59 -19.02
CA GLN A 339 -13.85 3.83 -19.79
C GLN A 339 -15.30 4.23 -20.08
N LEU A 340 -15.83 5.18 -19.32
CA LEU A 340 -17.20 5.69 -19.47
C LEU A 340 -17.36 6.52 -20.75
N SER A 341 -16.35 7.34 -21.07
CA SER A 341 -16.22 8.09 -22.32
C SER A 341 -14.72 8.27 -22.63
N GLU A 342 -14.35 8.85 -23.77
CA GLU A 342 -12.93 9.14 -24.09
C GLU A 342 -12.18 9.94 -23.01
N ARG A 343 -12.90 10.70 -22.18
CA ARG A 343 -12.35 11.59 -21.16
C ARG A 343 -12.67 11.20 -19.72
N HIS A 344 -13.41 10.11 -19.51
CA HIS A 344 -13.89 9.71 -18.19
C HIS A 344 -13.59 8.23 -17.93
N GLU A 345 -12.71 7.96 -16.95
CA GLU A 345 -12.37 6.61 -16.48
C GLU A 345 -12.90 6.43 -15.04
N LEU A 346 -13.66 5.37 -14.82
CA LEU A 346 -14.10 4.94 -13.50
C LEU A 346 -13.32 3.68 -13.11
N SER A 347 -12.70 3.71 -11.93
CA SER A 347 -12.14 2.52 -11.30
C SER A 347 -12.80 2.28 -9.95
N ALA A 348 -13.00 1.03 -9.60
CA ALA A 348 -13.49 0.65 -8.28
C ALA A 348 -12.84 -0.65 -7.85
N PHE A 349 -12.55 -0.78 -6.56
CA PHE A 349 -12.03 -2.00 -6.00
C PHE A 349 -12.68 -2.35 -4.67
N TYR A 350 -12.63 -3.64 -4.37
CA TYR A 350 -12.94 -4.22 -3.09
C TYR A 350 -11.75 -5.08 -2.63
N HIS A 351 -11.31 -4.85 -1.41
CA HIS A 351 -10.32 -5.65 -0.73
C HIS A 351 -10.90 -6.14 0.58
N TYR A 352 -10.69 -7.41 0.91
CA TYR A 352 -10.92 -7.92 2.26
C TYR A 352 -9.69 -8.67 2.74
N ASP A 353 -9.35 -8.52 4.01
CA ASP A 353 -8.45 -9.41 4.71
C ASP A 353 -9.09 -9.92 5.99
N ARG A 354 -8.75 -11.14 6.36
CA ARG A 354 -9.02 -11.68 7.69
C ARG A 354 -7.77 -12.37 8.17
N MET A 355 -7.18 -11.86 9.25
CA MET A 355 -6.04 -12.46 9.91
C MET A 355 -6.48 -13.06 11.25
N GLN A 356 -6.06 -14.30 11.52
CA GLN A 356 -6.23 -14.99 12.80
C GLN A 356 -4.84 -15.44 13.26
N TYR A 357 -4.40 -14.97 14.42
CA TYR A 357 -3.06 -15.28 14.90
C TYR A 357 -3.00 -15.40 16.41
N THR A 358 -1.88 -15.91 16.90
CA THR A 358 -1.55 -15.96 18.33
C THR A 358 -0.26 -15.19 18.56
N SER A 359 -0.01 -14.78 19.81
CA SER A 359 1.12 -13.91 20.14
C SER A 359 1.75 -14.31 21.47
N HIS A 360 1.97 -15.61 21.66
CA HIS A 360 2.55 -16.15 22.88
C HIS A 360 4.05 -15.87 22.96
N GLN A 361 4.54 -15.66 24.18
CA GLN A 361 5.92 -15.35 24.50
C GLN A 361 6.61 -16.51 25.23
N ASN A 362 7.89 -16.33 25.55
CA ASN A 362 8.75 -17.37 26.10
C ASN A 362 8.26 -17.95 27.43
N ASN A 363 7.53 -17.17 28.23
CA ASN A 363 7.01 -17.57 29.55
C ASN A 363 5.56 -18.08 29.53
N ASP A 364 4.92 -18.14 28.36
CA ASP A 364 3.54 -18.63 28.26
C ASP A 364 3.53 -20.16 28.24
N ALA A 365 2.78 -20.75 29.16
CA ALA A 365 2.65 -22.19 29.33
C ALA A 365 1.54 -22.81 28.47
N ASP A 366 0.54 -22.02 28.08
CA ASP A 366 -0.68 -22.49 27.42
C ASP A 366 -1.02 -21.60 26.18
N PRO A 367 -1.43 -22.18 25.03
CA PRO A 367 -1.79 -21.43 23.83
C PRO A 367 -3.24 -20.90 23.90
N ILE A 368 -3.52 -19.96 24.79
CA ILE A 368 -4.88 -19.50 25.11
C ILE A 368 -5.29 -18.15 24.50
N VAL A 369 -4.42 -17.49 23.74
CA VAL A 369 -4.65 -16.13 23.24
C VAL A 369 -4.64 -16.12 21.72
N PHE A 370 -5.85 -16.18 21.16
CA PHE A 370 -6.06 -15.84 19.77
C PHE A 370 -6.24 -14.33 19.63
N GLN A 371 -5.94 -13.81 18.46
CA GLN A 371 -6.22 -12.45 18.05
C GLN A 371 -6.74 -12.50 16.63
N SER A 372 -7.59 -11.54 16.31
CA SER A 372 -8.20 -11.45 15.00
C SER A 372 -8.11 -10.02 14.48
N GLY A 373 -8.10 -9.87 13.17
CA GLY A 373 -8.02 -8.56 12.55
C GLY A 373 -8.37 -8.59 11.08
N GLY A 374 -8.23 -7.44 10.44
CA GLY A 374 -8.56 -7.22 9.06
C GLY A 374 -9.89 -6.50 8.90
N GLY A 375 -10.50 -6.62 7.73
CA GLY A 375 -11.73 -5.95 7.37
C GLY A 375 -11.77 -5.66 5.87
N SER A 376 -12.73 -4.83 5.48
CA SER A 376 -12.99 -4.46 4.11
C SER A 376 -12.51 -3.05 3.78
N VAL A 377 -12.02 -2.89 2.55
CA VAL A 377 -11.84 -1.59 1.90
C VAL A 377 -12.63 -1.60 0.61
N TYR A 378 -13.48 -0.60 0.44
CA TYR A 378 -14.15 -0.31 -0.81
C TYR A 378 -13.66 1.05 -1.27
N SER A 379 -13.33 1.17 -2.55
CA SER A 379 -13.02 2.46 -3.14
C SER A 379 -13.57 2.56 -4.54
N ALA A 380 -14.07 3.73 -4.90
CA ALA A 380 -14.40 4.09 -6.26
C ALA A 380 -13.78 5.45 -6.57
N ARG A 381 -13.25 5.59 -7.79
CA ARG A 381 -12.55 6.77 -8.28
C ARG A 381 -12.94 7.05 -9.72
N LEU A 382 -13.44 8.26 -9.95
CA LEU A 382 -13.71 8.83 -11.27
C LEU A 382 -12.62 9.84 -11.60
N ASN A 383 -11.89 9.58 -12.68
CA ASN A 383 -10.97 10.52 -13.30
C ASN A 383 -11.66 11.14 -14.52
N SER A 384 -11.67 12.47 -14.61
CA SER A 384 -12.30 13.22 -15.68
C SER A 384 -11.35 14.27 -16.24
N GLU A 385 -11.13 14.22 -17.55
CA GLU A 385 -10.32 15.18 -18.31
C GLU A 385 -11.24 16.12 -19.08
N TRP A 386 -11.46 17.32 -18.58
CA TRP A 386 -12.40 18.25 -19.21
C TRP A 386 -11.77 18.95 -20.41
N ASN A 387 -10.49 19.32 -20.29
CA ASN A 387 -9.63 19.87 -21.32
C ASN A 387 -8.15 19.77 -20.89
N ASN A 388 -7.22 20.30 -21.69
CA ASN A 388 -5.77 20.23 -21.43
C ASN A 388 -5.31 20.96 -20.15
N HIS A 389 -6.18 21.72 -19.51
CA HIS A 389 -5.88 22.51 -18.31
C HIS A 389 -6.70 22.11 -17.08
N ILE A 390 -7.79 21.35 -17.27
CA ILE A 390 -8.74 21.02 -16.21
C ILE A 390 -8.95 19.52 -16.19
N VAL A 391 -8.42 18.91 -15.13
CA VAL A 391 -8.67 17.52 -14.76
C VAL A 391 -9.28 17.51 -13.37
N SER A 392 -10.27 16.65 -13.15
CA SER A 392 -10.85 16.43 -11.83
C SER A 392 -10.77 14.96 -11.46
N GLN A 393 -10.44 14.68 -10.21
CA GLN A 393 -10.54 13.37 -9.62
C GLN A 393 -11.56 13.43 -8.48
N VAL A 394 -12.51 12.51 -8.48
CA VAL A 394 -13.46 12.33 -7.38
C VAL A 394 -13.35 10.89 -6.91
N SER A 395 -13.07 10.71 -5.62
CA SER A 395 -12.97 9.38 -5.01
C SER A 395 -13.81 9.29 -3.74
N ALA A 396 -14.44 8.14 -3.53
CA ALA A 396 -15.11 7.78 -2.30
C ALA A 396 -14.56 6.44 -1.82
N SER A 397 -14.15 6.37 -0.54
CA SER A 397 -13.60 5.16 0.05
C SER A 397 -14.22 4.89 1.41
N TYR A 398 -14.46 3.62 1.70
CA TYR A 398 -14.86 3.12 3.01
C TYR A 398 -13.85 2.06 3.45
N ASN A 399 -13.32 2.22 4.66
CA ASN A 399 -12.37 1.29 5.26
C ASN A 399 -12.82 0.99 6.70
N ASN A 400 -13.05 -0.28 7.00
CA ASN A 400 -13.37 -0.75 8.35
C ASN A 400 -12.35 -1.77 8.90
N LYS A 401 -11.14 -1.82 8.31
CA LYS A 401 -10.06 -2.65 8.83
C LYS A 401 -9.75 -2.25 10.26
N ALA A 402 -9.69 -3.23 11.15
CA ALA A 402 -9.35 -3.02 12.54
C ALA A 402 -8.67 -4.27 13.10
N GLN A 403 -7.96 -4.10 14.22
CA GLN A 403 -7.73 -5.24 15.11
C GLN A 403 -9.01 -5.45 15.90
N SER A 404 -9.55 -6.67 15.87
CA SER A 404 -10.77 -7.01 16.58
C SER A 404 -10.54 -8.22 17.47
N LEU A 405 -10.87 -8.06 18.75
CA LEU A 405 -10.98 -9.21 19.64
C LEU A 405 -12.32 -9.94 19.44
N GLU A 406 -13.25 -9.35 18.69
CA GLU A 406 -14.51 -9.98 18.31
C GLU A 406 -14.19 -11.22 17.46
N ASP A 407 -14.81 -12.35 17.84
CA ASP A 407 -14.58 -13.69 17.30
C ASP A 407 -13.27 -14.39 17.69
N THR A 408 -12.42 -13.79 18.54
CA THR A 408 -11.18 -14.41 19.04
C THR A 408 -11.41 -15.81 19.62
N TYR A 409 -12.58 -16.06 20.19
CA TYR A 409 -12.91 -17.30 20.88
C TYR A 409 -13.93 -18.18 20.13
N ASN A 410 -14.37 -17.78 18.93
CA ASN A 410 -15.43 -18.52 18.22
C ASN A 410 -15.00 -19.94 17.80
N ASP A 411 -13.70 -20.14 17.58
CA ASP A 411 -13.12 -21.42 17.19
C ASP A 411 -12.60 -22.24 18.38
N LEU A 412 -12.62 -21.68 19.60
CA LEU A 412 -12.25 -22.41 20.80
C LEU A 412 -13.38 -23.37 21.21
N LYS A 413 -13.30 -24.61 20.71
CA LYS A 413 -14.03 -25.73 21.33
C LYS A 413 -13.45 -25.93 22.72
N MET A 414 -14.06 -25.32 23.74
CA MET A 414 -13.74 -25.63 25.13
C MET A 414 -13.99 -27.12 25.35
N THR A 415 -12.92 -27.92 25.36
CA THR A 415 -12.97 -29.28 25.89
C THR A 415 -13.40 -29.12 27.35
N ARG A 416 -14.58 -29.66 27.69
CA ARG A 416 -15.13 -29.62 29.05
C ARG A 416 -14.14 -30.27 30.03
N SER A 417 -13.22 -29.49 30.58
CA SER A 417 -12.60 -29.80 31.86
C SER A 417 -13.72 -29.72 32.91
N ARG A 418 -13.85 -30.78 33.71
CA ARG A 418 -14.94 -30.96 34.70
C ARG A 418 -15.16 -29.68 35.50
N ARG A 419 -16.44 -29.30 35.64
CA ARG A 419 -16.92 -28.29 36.60
C ARG A 419 -16.20 -28.45 37.94
N VAL A 420 -15.35 -27.50 38.27
CA VAL A 420 -15.24 -27.02 39.65
C VAL A 420 -15.94 -25.67 39.65
N VAL A 421 -17.26 -25.73 39.80
CA VAL A 421 -18.05 -24.55 40.15
C VAL A 421 -17.90 -24.40 41.65
N SER A 422 -17.11 -23.42 42.09
CA SER A 422 -17.26 -22.82 43.41
C SER A 422 -17.40 -21.31 43.23
N SER A 423 -18.66 -20.89 43.22
CA SER A 423 -19.18 -19.60 43.68
C SER A 423 -18.24 -18.38 43.63
N LEU A 424 -18.38 -17.57 42.58
CA LEU A 424 -18.32 -16.13 42.71
C LEU A 424 -19.55 -15.57 42.00
N GLU A 425 -20.55 -15.19 42.79
CA GLU A 425 -21.73 -14.44 42.33
C GLU A 425 -21.30 -13.05 41.83
N PRO A 426 -21.94 -12.51 40.77
CA PRO A 426 -21.75 -11.13 40.39
C PRO A 426 -22.54 -10.22 41.34
N ALA A 427 -21.83 -9.40 42.12
CA ALA A 427 -22.45 -8.36 42.94
C ALA A 427 -23.20 -7.36 42.03
N ARG A 428 -24.53 -7.44 42.02
CA ARG A 428 -25.43 -6.38 41.55
C ARG A 428 -25.78 -5.45 42.71
N SER A 429 -25.90 -4.16 42.36
CA SER A 429 -26.60 -3.07 43.07
C SER A 429 -25.72 -2.08 43.84
N PHE A 430 -25.62 -0.83 43.38
CA PHE A 430 -26.50 0.26 43.84
C PHE A 430 -26.13 1.58 43.13
N ALA A 431 -26.97 2.03 42.20
CA ALA A 431 -27.04 3.44 41.82
C ALA A 431 -28.09 4.10 42.71
N ARG A 432 -27.66 4.89 43.71
CA ARG A 432 -28.52 5.86 44.39
C ARG A 432 -27.80 7.19 44.54
N THR A 433 -28.43 8.17 43.92
CA THR A 433 -28.21 9.61 43.87
C THR A 433 -27.86 10.21 45.23
N THR A 434 -26.82 11.06 45.29
CA THR A 434 -26.76 12.15 46.29
C THR A 434 -26.01 13.36 45.72
N ARG A 435 -26.72 14.49 45.63
CA ARG A 435 -26.19 15.82 45.30
C ARG A 435 -25.24 16.30 46.40
N SER A 436 -24.06 16.80 46.04
CA SER A 436 -23.19 17.57 46.94
C SER A 436 -23.06 19.02 46.46
N ARG A 437 -23.32 19.95 47.38
CA ARG A 437 -23.27 21.41 47.22
C ARG A 437 -21.83 21.90 47.27
N TYR A 438 -21.41 22.69 46.27
CA TYR A 438 -20.15 23.41 46.29
C TYR A 438 -20.34 24.77 47.01
N ARG A 439 -19.64 24.99 48.13
CA ARG A 439 -19.63 26.26 48.87
C ARG A 439 -18.30 26.98 48.61
N ARG A 440 -18.38 28.21 48.09
CA ARG A 440 -17.24 29.13 47.87
C ARG A 440 -16.59 29.55 49.19
N SER A 441 -15.27 29.65 49.22
CA SER A 441 -14.55 30.65 50.04
C SER A 441 -13.37 31.23 49.27
N ARG A 442 -13.40 32.56 49.09
CA ARG A 442 -12.31 33.40 48.57
C ARG A 442 -11.23 33.61 49.64
N ARG A 443 -9.95 33.70 49.24
CA ARG A 443 -9.03 34.81 49.58
C ARG A 443 -7.74 34.75 48.71
N PRO A 444 -7.09 35.89 48.39
CA PRO A 444 -6.07 35.97 47.34
C PRO A 444 -4.64 36.32 47.83
N SER A 445 -3.72 36.29 46.85
CA SER A 445 -2.46 37.03 46.63
C SER A 445 -1.13 36.59 47.29
N SER A 446 -0.19 36.14 46.45
CA SER A 446 1.15 36.74 46.21
C SER A 446 1.88 35.91 45.12
N SER A 447 2.01 36.42 43.89
CA SER A 447 3.23 37.01 43.28
C SER A 447 4.57 36.33 43.61
N CYS A 448 5.17 35.66 42.62
CA CYS A 448 6.50 36.01 42.09
C CYS A 448 6.90 35.12 40.90
N ALA A 449 7.39 35.77 39.85
CA ALA A 449 8.31 35.28 38.83
C ALA A 449 9.45 36.33 38.74
N PRO A 450 10.55 36.12 37.99
CA PRO A 450 11.39 34.94 37.81
C PRO A 450 12.88 35.25 38.11
N THR A 451 13.73 34.22 38.11
CA THR A 451 15.05 34.21 37.44
C THR A 451 15.45 32.77 37.17
#